data_AF-A0AAN8HNW2-F1
#
_entry.id   AF-A0AAN8HNW2-F1
#
_cell.length_a   1.000
_cell.length_b   1.000
_cell.length_c   1.000
_cell.angle_alpha   90.00
_cell.angle_beta   90.00
_cell.angle_gamma   90.00
#
_symmetry.space_group_name_H-M   'P 1'
#
loop_
_entity.id
_entity.type
_entity.pdbx_description
1 polymer ?
#
loop_
_entity_poly.entity_id
_entity_poly.type
_entity_poly.pdbx_seq_one_letter_code
_entity_poly.pdbx_strand_id
1 'polypeptide(L)' 'MLEKLGLAKTHRELKKMMSEVVGDTSKETISYNDFLNMMLGKKNAILKLILMFEGMGKEQDNKDVAPPSRKTFADLP' A
#
# COMPACT_ATOMS: atom_id res chain seq x y z
N MET A 1 -1.58 -10.41 -1.05
CA MET A 1 -0.40 -9.92 -1.81
C MET A 1 0.83 -10.66 -1.32
N LEU A 2 1.25 -10.46 -0.07
CA LEU A 2 2.33 -11.24 0.57
C LEU A 2 2.01 -12.74 0.70
N GLU A 3 0.77 -13.11 1.04
CA GLU A 3 0.34 -14.53 1.09
C GLU A 3 0.47 -15.24 -0.27
N LYS A 4 0.35 -14.50 -1.38
CA LYS A 4 0.51 -15.05 -2.74
C LYS A 4 1.97 -15.36 -3.08
N LEU A 5 2.93 -14.76 -2.35
CA LEU A 5 4.35 -15.07 -2.46
C LEU A 5 4.74 -16.37 -1.73
N GLY A 6 3.80 -17.00 -1.00
CA GLY A 6 4.08 -18.20 -0.19
C GLY A 6 5.02 -17.94 1.00
N LEU A 7 5.37 -16.68 1.26
CA LEU A 7 6.25 -16.27 2.34
C LEU A 7 5.41 -15.93 3.57
N ALA A 8 5.45 -16.81 4.57
CA ALA A 8 4.89 -16.50 5.88
C ALA A 8 5.68 -15.34 6.51
N LYS A 9 4.98 -14.23 6.81
CA LYS A 9 5.51 -13.13 7.62
C LYS A 9 4.87 -13.15 8.99
N THR A 10 5.69 -12.98 10.01
CA THR A 10 5.22 -12.84 11.38
C THR A 10 4.53 -11.49 11.57
N HIS A 11 3.60 -11.40 12.51
CA HIS A 11 2.92 -10.15 12.84
C HIS A 11 3.91 -9.03 13.21
N ARG A 12 5.03 -9.38 13.86
CA ARG A 12 6.10 -8.43 14.21
C ARG A 12 6.83 -7.87 12.99
N GLU A 13 7.12 -8.70 11.99
CA GLU A 13 7.72 -8.24 10.74
C GLU A 13 6.79 -7.28 10.00
N LEU A 14 5.49 -7.59 9.95
CA LEU A 14 4.49 -6.71 9.36
C LEU A 14 4.46 -5.35 10.07
N LYS A 15 4.38 -5.34 11.41
CA LYS A 15 4.44 -4.09 12.19
C LYS A 15 5.69 -3.27 11.92
N LYS A 16 6.85 -3.93 11.81
CA LYS A 16 8.12 -3.24 11.50
C LYS A 16 8.10 -2.62 10.10
N MET A 17 7.58 -3.34 9.11
CA MET A 17 7.43 -2.82 7.74
C MET A 17 6.46 -1.64 7.69
N MET A 18 5.36 -1.67 8.45
CA MET A 18 4.38 -0.59 8.49
C MET A 18 4.94 0.67 9.18
N SER A 19 5.65 0.49 10.30
CA SER A 19 6.31 1.59 11.02
C SER A 19 7.39 2.26 10.16
N GLU A 20 8.10 1.51 9.31
CA GLU A 20 9.07 2.08 8.36
C GLU A 20 8.43 3.03 7.34
N VAL A 21 7.19 2.72 6.91
CA VAL A 21 6.44 3.51 5.93
C VAL A 21 5.80 4.74 6.55
N VAL A 22 5.13 4.56 7.69
CA VAL A 22 4.35 5.62 8.35
C VAL A 22 5.24 6.53 9.20
N GLY A 23 6.42 6.04 9.61
CA GLY A 23 7.35 6.75 10.49
C GLY A 23 6.88 6.84 11.95
N ASP A 24 5.77 6.17 12.27
CA ASP A 24 5.15 6.14 13.59
C ASP A 24 4.93 4.69 14.01
N THR A 25 5.43 4.32 15.18
CA THR A 25 5.35 2.97 15.73
C THR A 25 3.96 2.66 16.31
N SER A 26 3.14 3.68 16.57
CA SER A 26 1.79 3.53 17.11
C SER A 26 0.72 3.26 16.03
N LYS A 27 1.05 3.54 14.76
CA LYS A 27 0.14 3.36 13.64
C LYS A 27 0.30 1.98 13.03
N GLU A 28 -0.77 1.20 13.09
CA GLU A 28 -0.87 -0.15 12.52
C GLU A 28 -1.59 -0.15 11.17
N THR A 29 -1.65 1.00 10.48
CA THR A 29 -2.32 1.14 9.17
C THR A 29 -1.50 2.02 8.24
N ILE A 30 -1.44 1.66 6.95
CA ILE A 30 -0.83 2.48 5.90
C ILE A 30 -1.96 3.14 5.12
N SER A 31 -2.04 4.48 5.14
CA SER A 31 -3.00 5.20 4.30
C SER A 31 -2.52 5.25 2.85
N TYR A 32 -3.42 5.60 1.93
CA TYR A 32 -3.05 5.77 0.52
C TYR A 32 -1.95 6.83 0.32
N ASN A 33 -1.97 7.91 1.12
CA ASN A 33 -0.93 8.94 1.06
C ASN A 33 0.42 8.41 1.55
N ASP A 34 0.44 7.61 2.62
CA ASP A 34 1.66 6.97 3.12
C ASP A 34 2.26 6.03 2.06
N PHE A 35 1.40 5.29 1.38
CA PHE A 35 1.78 4.44 0.26
C PHE A 35 2.39 5.24 -0.90
N LEU A 36 1.74 6.33 -1.33
CA LEU A 36 2.28 7.19 -2.39
C LEU A 36 3.62 7.82 -2.01
N ASN A 37 3.72 8.30 -0.77
CA ASN A 37 4.96 8.87 -0.24
C ASN A 37 6.09 7.84 -0.18
N MET A 38 5.79 6.58 0.14
CA MET A 38 6.74 5.47 0.07
C MET A 38 7.19 5.20 -1.37
N MET A 39 6.25 5.09 -2.32
CA MET A 39 6.54 4.72 -3.70
C MET A 39 7.31 5.81 -4.45
N LEU A 40 6.89 7.07 -4.32
CA LEU A 40 7.47 8.22 -5.01
C LEU A 40 8.63 8.87 -4.25
N GLY A 41 8.74 8.60 -2.94
CA GLY A 41 9.79 9.14 -2.10
C GLY A 41 11.16 8.48 -2.30
N LYS A 42 12.19 9.12 -1.73
CA LYS A 42 13.59 8.67 -1.80
C LYS A 42 13.91 7.52 -0.82
N LYS A 43 13.02 7.24 0.15
CA LYS A 43 13.23 6.17 1.15
C LYS A 43 12.94 4.81 0.51
N ASN A 44 13.83 3.85 0.75
CA ASN A 44 13.70 2.47 0.28
C ASN A 44 13.14 1.59 1.39
N ALA A 45 11.82 1.60 1.56
CA ALA A 45 11.14 0.70 2.48
C ALA A 45 11.14 -0.74 1.96
N ILE A 46 11.18 -1.74 2.85
CA ILE A 46 11.13 -3.16 2.47
C ILE A 46 9.88 -3.45 1.63
N LEU A 47 8.74 -2.88 2.01
CA LEU A 47 7.47 -3.04 1.29
C LEU A 47 7.55 -2.51 -0.15
N LYS A 48 8.26 -1.40 -0.38
CA LYS A 48 8.48 -0.82 -1.72
C LYS A 48 9.24 -1.79 -2.62
N LEU A 49 10.30 -2.39 -2.10
CA LEU A 49 11.11 -3.35 -2.85
C LEU A 49 10.26 -4.53 -3.30
N ILE A 50 9.52 -5.14 -2.36
CA ILE A 50 8.64 -6.28 -2.66
C ILE A 50 7.66 -5.93 -3.79
N LEU A 51 6.99 -4.78 -3.69
CA LEU A 51 6.01 -4.35 -4.69
C LEU A 51 6.61 -4.08 -6.06
N MET A 52 7.81 -3.47 -6.11
CA MET A 52 8.52 -3.23 -7.37
C MET A 52 8.92 -4.56 -8.03
N PHE A 53 9.40 -5.53 -7.25
CA PHE A 53 9.75 -6.86 -7.77
C PHE A 53 8.53 -7.68 -8.21
N GLU A 54 7.37 -7.55 -7.55
CA GLU A 54 6.12 -8.18 -8.00
C GLU A 54 5.62 -7.58 -9.33
N GLY A 55 5.82 -6.28 -9.55
CA GLY A 55 5.34 -5.54 -10.72
C GLY A 55 6.22 -5.65 -11.97
N MET A 56 7.51 -5.98 -11.84
CA MET A 56 8.47 -6.05 -12.94
C MET A 56 8.11 -7.06 -14.06
N GLY A 57 7.13 -7.93 -13.86
CA GLY A 57 6.67 -8.92 -14.85
C GLY A 57 5.22 -8.79 -15.28
N LYS A 58 4.52 -7.70 -14.93
CA LYS A 58 3.10 -7.52 -15.28
C LYS A 58 2.91 -6.23 -16.08
N GLU A 59 2.30 -6.34 -17.26
CA GLU A 59 1.87 -5.16 -18.02
C GLU A 59 0.85 -4.38 -17.20
N GLN A 60 1.04 -3.06 -17.13
CA GLN A 60 0.21 -2.18 -16.33
C GLN A 60 -1.08 -1.90 -17.11
N ASP A 61 -2.13 -2.69 -16.87
CA ASP A 61 -3.47 -2.36 -17.34
C ASP A 61 -3.90 -1.03 -16.72
N ASN A 62 -3.78 0.06 -17.47
CA ASN A 62 -4.42 1.34 -17.14
C ASN A 62 -5.93 1.13 -17.26
N LYS A 63 -6.56 0.70 -16.17
CA LYS A 63 -8.01 0.79 -16.06
C LYS A 63 -8.35 2.26 -15.90
N ASP A 64 -9.11 2.81 -16.85
CA ASP A 64 -9.78 4.10 -16.72
C ASP A 64 -10.77 4.03 -15.55
N VAL A 65 -10.26 4.25 -14.35
CA VAL A 65 -11.09 4.32 -13.14
C VAL A 65 -11.38 5.79 -12.89
N ALA A 66 -12.55 6.22 -13.35
CA ALA A 66 -13.09 7.52 -12.96
C ALA A 66 -13.24 7.58 -11.43
N PRO A 67 -12.96 8.73 -10.79
CA PRO A 67 -13.14 8.86 -9.36
C PRO A 67 -14.61 8.56 -8.99
N PRO A 68 -14.85 7.78 -7.92
CA PRO A 68 -16.21 7.44 -7.50
C PRO A 68 -17.01 8.71 -7.22
N SER A 69 -18.31 8.68 -7.55
CA SER A 69 -19.21 9.81 -7.37
C SER A 69 -19.25 10.25 -5.90
N ARG A 70 -19.21 11.56 -5.69
CA ARG A 70 -19.26 12.15 -4.34
C ARG A 70 -20.64 11.84 -3.75
N LYS A 71 -20.67 11.18 -2.60
CA LYS A 71 -21.92 10.93 -1.87
C LYS A 71 -22.56 12.25 -1.48
N THR A 72 -23.85 12.41 -1.78
CA THR A 72 -24.64 13.60 -1.49
C THR A 72 -25.68 13.32 -0.41
N PHE A 73 -26.36 14.36 0.08
CA PHE A 73 -27.45 14.22 1.04
C PHE A 73 -28.61 13.36 0.52
N ALA A 74 -28.72 13.15 -0.80
CA ALA A 74 -29.69 12.25 -1.42
C ALA A 74 -29.35 10.75 -1.26
N ASP A 75 -28.11 10.43 -0.84
CA ASP A 75 -27.64 9.06 -0.61
C ASP A 75 -27.79 8.61 0.86
N LEU A 76 -28.44 9.43 1.69
CA LEU A 76 -28.78 9.09 3.08
C LEU A 76 -30.15 8.37 3.12
N PRO A 77 -30.32 7.31 3.93
CA PRO A 77 -31.59 6.61 4.10
C PRO A 77 -32.65 7.44 4.82
#